data_AF-A0A4C1YUE4-F1
#
_entry.id   AF-A0A4C1YUE4-F1
#
_cell.length_a   1.000
_cell.length_b   1.000
_cell.length_c   1.000
_cell.angle_alpha   90.00
_cell.angle_beta   90.00
_cell.angle_gamma   90.00
#
_symmetry.space_group_name_H-M   'P 1'
#
loop_
_entity.id
_entity.type
_entity.pdbx_description
1 polymer ?
#
loop_
_entity_poly.entity_id
_entity_poly.type
_entity_poly.pdbx_seq_one_letter_code
_entity_poly.pdbx_strand_id
1 'polypeptide(L)'
;MSQFVYEEIVSNALDLRKKKRGPYASEIDTAMQYIYSYLEENSEECQFSLDELMTKIEGDYRPHIKKVKVQLLKKYGDDILIAVTANKAPVFVFDNADFNMQTLDGIHCITPKSAIAPDQNIERLKLMPSAKVVDTFGAIELKTFTKKNDTGLKTIKIQDLDSIHAVAKEIIPSVSDLLWLYGKSVDLPNIPEWSGFMEQATAELPFEKSFIGCLPFINAPPSGYDTILTALLFACEKCESLHQHTCFVTFDQPLYFKAREIISLYDVNSKLNNTVIRLGRFYLLMSFMESIGYIMNGSGLKELFNTIYALNSIEKIMVGHAYSRAVRAHMLTHLAIARIVLQFIDLTPDLSAELDRILYNFDRSVVLEADQEECCKELADKFANELIKLEQRGATAKL
;
A
#
# COMPACT_ATOMS: atom_id res chain seq x y z
N MET A 1 -25.83 19.11 13.21
CA MET A 1 -24.76 18.11 13.41
C MET A 1 -25.01 17.06 12.36
N SER A 2 -24.11 16.91 11.39
CA SER A 2 -24.24 15.91 10.32
C SER A 2 -23.95 14.51 10.89
N GLN A 3 -24.86 13.57 10.69
CA GLN A 3 -24.70 12.17 11.11
C GLN A 3 -23.98 11.38 10.00
N PHE A 4 -22.89 10.69 10.33
CA PHE A 4 -22.14 9.82 9.42
C PHE A 4 -22.51 8.35 9.66
N VAL A 5 -22.80 7.61 8.59
CA VAL A 5 -23.10 6.17 8.64
C VAL A 5 -22.24 5.43 7.62
N TYR A 6 -21.54 4.36 8.00
CA TYR A 6 -20.64 3.62 7.09
C TYR A 6 -21.09 2.17 6.80
N GLU A 7 -20.72 1.63 5.62
CA GLU A 7 -20.96 0.23 5.20
C GLU A 7 -19.65 -0.57 5.11
N GLU A 8 -19.62 -1.76 5.72
CA GLU A 8 -18.59 -2.79 5.46
C GLU A 8 -19.03 -3.71 4.31
N ILE A 9 -18.11 -4.00 3.38
CA ILE A 9 -18.38 -4.89 2.24
C ILE A 9 -18.30 -6.35 2.73
N VAL A 10 -19.44 -6.94 3.09
CA VAL A 10 -19.56 -8.39 3.25
C VAL A 10 -19.99 -9.01 1.92
N SER A 11 -19.05 -9.67 1.24
CA SER A 11 -19.34 -10.52 0.08
C SER A 11 -20.08 -11.78 0.54
N ASN A 12 -21.39 -11.85 0.32
CA ASN A 12 -22.13 -13.10 0.48
C ASN A 12 -22.67 -13.60 -0.86
N ALA A 13 -22.25 -14.83 -1.17
CA ALA A 13 -22.63 -15.60 -2.33
C ALA A 13 -24.13 -15.93 -2.36
N LEU A 14 -24.65 -16.01 -3.58
CA LEU A 14 -26.01 -16.39 -3.93
C LEU A 14 -26.40 -17.76 -3.34
N ASP A 15 -27.48 -17.80 -2.56
CA ASP A 15 -28.33 -18.99 -2.46
C ASP A 15 -29.74 -18.68 -2.97
N LEU A 16 -30.03 -19.20 -4.15
CA LEU A 16 -31.34 -19.16 -4.79
C LEU A 16 -32.17 -20.33 -4.26
N ARG A 17 -33.13 -20.07 -3.36
CA ARG A 17 -34.42 -20.80 -3.29
C ARG A 17 -35.41 -20.24 -2.25
N LYS A 18 -36.46 -19.61 -2.77
CA LYS A 18 -37.91 -19.68 -2.42
C LYS A 18 -38.55 -18.28 -2.51
N LYS A 19 -39.41 -18.08 -3.51
CA LYS A 19 -40.34 -16.95 -3.60
C LYS A 19 -41.26 -16.96 -2.37
N LYS A 20 -40.94 -16.15 -1.36
CA LYS A 20 -41.92 -15.68 -0.36
C LYS A 20 -42.41 -14.30 -0.79
N ARG A 21 -43.70 -14.02 -0.58
CA ARG A 21 -44.34 -12.72 -0.83
C ARG A 21 -43.48 -11.60 -0.23
N GLY A 22 -43.34 -10.49 -0.95
CA GLY A 22 -42.60 -9.33 -0.47
C GLY A 22 -43.17 -8.83 0.87
N PRO A 23 -42.31 -8.34 1.77
CA PRO A 23 -42.71 -7.88 3.10
C PRO A 23 -43.71 -6.71 3.01
N TYR A 24 -44.59 -6.59 3.99
CA TYR A 24 -45.55 -5.49 4.05
C TYR A 24 -44.83 -4.19 4.41
N ALA A 25 -45.27 -3.05 3.84
CA ALA A 25 -44.66 -1.74 4.11
C ALA A 25 -44.56 -1.43 5.61
N SER A 26 -45.54 -1.88 6.41
CA SER A 26 -45.58 -1.73 7.86
C SER A 26 -44.41 -2.40 8.59
N GLU A 27 -43.91 -3.54 8.12
CA GLU A 27 -42.79 -4.26 8.75
C GLU A 27 -41.46 -3.53 8.51
N ILE A 28 -41.31 -2.93 7.34
CA ILE A 28 -40.14 -2.08 7.02
C ILE A 28 -40.18 -0.82 7.86
N ASP A 29 -41.34 -0.17 7.95
CA ASP A 29 -41.49 1.07 8.72
C ASP A 29 -41.19 0.81 10.20
N THR A 30 -41.69 -0.30 10.76
CA THR A 30 -41.42 -0.69 12.16
C THR A 30 -39.93 -0.94 12.39
N ALA A 31 -39.26 -1.67 11.50
CA ALA A 31 -37.83 -1.91 11.59
C ALA A 31 -37.01 -0.60 11.50
N MET A 32 -37.40 0.33 10.64
CA MET A 32 -36.74 1.63 10.52
C MET A 32 -36.96 2.53 11.74
N GLN A 33 -38.09 2.43 12.45
CA GLN A 33 -38.31 3.23 13.66
C GLN A 33 -37.28 2.93 14.75
N TYR A 34 -36.88 1.67 14.95
CA TYR A 34 -35.81 1.34 15.91
C TYR A 34 -34.48 2.00 15.55
N ILE A 35 -34.12 1.97 14.26
CA ILE A 35 -32.90 2.62 13.76
C ILE A 35 -32.98 4.14 13.98
N TYR A 36 -34.14 4.73 13.71
CA TYR A 36 -34.35 6.16 13.88
C TYR A 36 -34.30 6.61 15.35
N SER A 37 -35.01 5.91 16.23
CA SER A 37 -34.98 6.17 17.67
C SER A 37 -33.55 6.08 18.20
N TYR A 38 -32.79 5.05 17.80
CA TYR A 38 -31.39 4.90 18.21
C TYR A 38 -30.51 6.08 17.75
N LEU A 39 -30.65 6.53 16.51
CA LEU A 39 -29.91 7.68 15.98
C LEU A 39 -30.30 9.00 16.66
N GLU A 40 -31.56 9.16 17.06
CA GLU A 40 -32.06 10.36 17.74
C GLU A 40 -31.64 10.38 19.22
N GLU A 41 -31.69 9.24 19.89
CA GLU A 41 -31.26 9.05 21.29
C GLU A 41 -29.75 9.21 21.46
N ASN A 42 -28.96 8.86 20.44
CA ASN A 42 -27.51 9.00 20.42
C ASN A 42 -27.05 10.18 19.55
N SER A 43 -27.80 11.28 19.54
CA SER A 43 -27.51 12.45 18.70
C SER A 43 -26.18 13.16 19.02
N GLU A 44 -25.56 12.88 20.17
CA GLU A 44 -24.20 13.32 20.50
C GLU A 44 -23.11 12.52 19.74
N GLU A 45 -23.43 11.30 19.31
CA GLU A 45 -22.57 10.48 18.46
C GLU A 45 -22.85 10.76 16.98
N CYS A 46 -21.80 11.12 16.26
CA CYS A 46 -21.91 11.51 14.85
C CYS A 46 -21.53 10.37 13.89
N GLN A 47 -21.25 9.15 14.35
CA GLN A 47 -20.75 8.05 13.51
C GLN A 47 -21.34 6.70 13.92
N PHE A 48 -21.95 5.97 12.97
CA PHE A 48 -22.51 4.62 13.19
C PHE A 48 -22.16 3.67 12.04
N SER A 49 -22.02 2.37 12.29
CA SER A 49 -21.96 1.37 11.21
C SER A 49 -23.36 0.88 10.83
N LEU A 50 -23.58 0.50 9.56
CA LEU A 50 -24.87 -0.07 9.16
C LEU A 50 -25.18 -1.38 9.89
N ASP A 51 -24.17 -2.19 10.20
CA ASP A 51 -24.36 -3.43 10.95
C ASP A 51 -24.78 -3.15 12.40
N GLU A 52 -24.18 -2.15 13.04
CA GLU A 52 -24.60 -1.67 14.36
C GLU A 52 -26.08 -1.26 14.34
N LEU A 53 -26.48 -0.42 13.38
CA LEU A 53 -27.88 0.01 13.25
C LEU A 53 -28.82 -1.19 13.03
N MET A 54 -28.39 -2.17 12.25
CA MET A 54 -29.15 -3.40 12.00
C MET A 54 -29.31 -4.27 13.27
N THR A 55 -28.37 -4.23 14.21
CA THR A 55 -28.49 -4.95 15.49
C THR A 55 -29.55 -4.37 16.42
N LYS A 56 -29.93 -3.10 16.24
CA LYS A 56 -30.91 -2.40 17.11
C LYS A 56 -32.37 -2.69 16.77
N ILE A 57 -32.64 -3.40 15.67
CA ILE A 57 -34.02 -3.73 15.28
C ILE A 57 -34.58 -4.81 16.21
N GLU A 58 -35.56 -4.47 17.05
CA GLU A 58 -36.24 -5.43 17.90
C GLU A 58 -37.49 -5.98 17.18
N GLY A 59 -37.33 -7.11 16.49
CA GLY A 59 -38.40 -7.80 15.76
C GLY A 59 -37.87 -8.94 14.89
N ASP A 60 -38.74 -9.79 14.35
CA ASP A 60 -38.32 -10.95 13.54
C ASP A 60 -37.89 -10.57 12.11
N TYR A 61 -38.32 -9.40 11.63
CA TYR A 61 -38.01 -8.92 10.30
C TYR A 61 -36.69 -8.15 10.27
N ARG A 62 -35.81 -8.48 9.32
CA ARG A 62 -34.57 -7.76 9.03
C ARG A 62 -34.60 -7.23 7.59
N PRO A 63 -34.72 -5.91 7.38
CA PRO A 63 -34.68 -5.33 6.04
C PRO A 63 -33.29 -5.49 5.41
N HIS A 64 -33.24 -5.61 4.09
CA HIS A 64 -31.97 -5.62 3.38
C HIS A 64 -31.25 -4.26 3.53
N ILE A 65 -29.93 -4.25 3.66
CA ILE A 65 -29.11 -3.04 3.88
C ILE A 65 -29.39 -1.93 2.85
N LYS A 66 -29.50 -2.27 1.56
CA LYS A 66 -29.98 -1.37 0.49
C LYS A 66 -31.28 -0.63 0.81
N LYS A 67 -32.26 -1.30 1.44
CA LYS A 67 -33.53 -0.67 1.83
C LYS A 67 -33.35 0.28 3.01
N VAL A 68 -32.51 -0.07 3.98
CA VAL A 68 -32.16 0.80 5.11
C VAL A 68 -31.50 2.08 4.62
N LYS A 69 -30.52 1.97 3.71
CA LYS A 69 -29.87 3.13 3.09
C LYS A 69 -30.85 4.08 2.39
N VAL A 70 -31.75 3.52 1.57
CA VAL A 70 -32.78 4.32 0.88
C VAL A 70 -33.67 5.06 1.88
N GLN A 71 -34.04 4.41 2.98
CA GLN A 71 -34.91 5.01 4.00
C GLN A 71 -34.18 6.07 4.84
N LEU A 72 -32.92 5.82 5.21
CA LEU A 72 -32.06 6.80 5.89
C LEU A 72 -31.87 8.07 5.05
N LEU A 73 -31.50 7.93 3.77
CA LEU A 73 -31.38 9.06 2.85
C LEU A 73 -32.71 9.77 2.65
N LYS A 74 -33.83 9.02 2.61
CA LYS A 74 -35.17 9.61 2.49
C LYS A 74 -35.57 10.42 3.74
N LYS A 75 -35.18 9.98 4.94
CA LYS A 75 -35.53 10.67 6.19
C LYS A 75 -34.65 11.88 6.48
N TYR A 76 -33.33 11.72 6.33
CA TYR A 76 -32.35 12.72 6.78
C TYR A 76 -31.74 13.54 5.64
N GLY A 77 -31.90 13.14 4.37
CA GLY A 77 -31.43 13.92 3.23
C GLY A 77 -29.93 14.25 3.33
N ASP A 78 -29.61 15.55 3.30
CA ASP A 78 -28.23 16.05 3.38
C ASP A 78 -27.66 16.01 4.82
N ASP A 79 -28.49 15.79 5.84
CA ASP A 79 -28.05 15.69 7.24
C ASP A 79 -27.41 14.32 7.56
N ILE A 80 -27.43 13.37 6.62
CA ILE A 80 -26.77 12.07 6.74
C ILE A 80 -25.78 11.81 5.60
N LEU A 81 -24.54 11.42 5.95
CA LEU A 81 -23.57 10.94 4.97
C LEU A 81 -23.43 9.42 5.07
N ILE A 82 -23.81 8.70 4.01
CA ILE A 82 -23.58 7.25 3.91
C ILE A 82 -22.31 6.99 3.08
N ALA A 83 -21.22 6.62 3.72
CA ALA A 83 -19.95 6.35 3.04
C ALA A 83 -19.60 4.85 3.04
N VAL A 84 -19.11 4.35 1.90
CA VAL A 84 -18.63 2.98 1.78
C VAL A 84 -17.14 2.98 2.12
N THR A 85 -16.77 2.39 3.25
CA THR A 85 -15.36 2.19 3.59
C THR A 85 -14.89 0.91 2.90
N ALA A 86 -14.21 1.06 1.76
CA ALA A 86 -13.38 0.00 1.23
C ALA A 86 -12.17 -0.14 2.18
N ASN A 87 -12.30 -0.94 3.25
CA ASN A 87 -11.17 -1.24 4.11
C ASN A 87 -10.06 -1.81 3.24
N LYS A 88 -8.91 -1.12 3.14
CA LYS A 88 -7.73 -1.71 2.52
C LYS A 88 -7.38 -2.96 3.34
N ALA A 89 -7.15 -4.08 2.65
CA ALA A 89 -6.80 -5.34 3.30
C ALA A 89 -5.61 -5.12 4.25
N PRO A 90 -5.63 -5.71 5.45
CA PRO A 90 -4.65 -5.42 6.47
C PRO A 90 -3.33 -6.06 6.00
N VAL A 91 -2.23 -5.40 6.27
CA VAL A 91 -0.91 -5.98 5.95
C VAL A 91 -0.29 -6.43 7.25
N PHE A 92 -0.05 -7.73 7.36
CA PHE A 92 0.72 -8.31 8.44
C PHE A 92 2.19 -8.31 8.04
N VAL A 93 3.05 -7.89 8.96
CA VAL A 93 4.50 -7.88 8.80
C VAL A 93 5.08 -8.61 9.99
N PHE A 94 5.90 -9.63 9.75
CA PHE A 94 6.58 -10.36 10.81
C PHE A 94 8.09 -10.30 10.57
N ASP A 95 8.83 -10.10 11.66
CA ASP A 95 10.28 -10.06 11.66
C ASP A 95 10.84 -10.61 12.99
N ASN A 96 12.14 -10.74 13.08
CA ASN A 96 12.83 -11.09 14.31
C ASN A 96 12.72 -9.92 15.29
N ALA A 97 12.43 -10.21 16.56
CA ALA A 97 12.46 -9.17 17.58
C ALA A 97 13.89 -8.68 17.82
N ASP A 98 14.12 -7.37 17.74
CA ASP A 98 15.45 -6.76 17.92
C ASP A 98 16.08 -7.06 19.29
N PHE A 99 15.26 -7.13 20.34
CA PHE A 99 15.75 -7.41 21.70
C PHE A 99 15.99 -8.90 21.96
N ASN A 100 15.41 -9.79 21.13
CA ASN A 100 15.57 -11.22 21.26
C ASN A 100 15.47 -11.92 19.89
N MET A 101 16.62 -12.22 19.30
CA MET A 101 16.73 -12.90 18.01
C MET A 101 16.13 -14.33 18.00
N GLN A 102 15.75 -14.88 19.16
CA GLN A 102 15.08 -16.18 19.26
C GLN A 102 13.55 -16.07 19.27
N THR A 103 12.98 -14.90 19.02
CA THR A 103 11.53 -14.68 19.00
C THR A 103 11.11 -13.93 17.76
N LEU A 104 9.98 -14.32 17.18
CA LEU A 104 9.37 -13.62 16.07
C LEU A 104 8.36 -12.62 16.63
N ASP A 105 8.42 -11.39 16.14
CA ASP A 105 7.44 -10.35 16.40
C ASP A 105 6.69 -9.98 15.13
N GLY A 106 5.74 -9.06 15.25
CA GLY A 106 5.08 -8.53 14.09
C GLY A 106 4.22 -7.33 14.38
N ILE A 107 3.79 -6.70 13.29
CA ILE A 107 2.82 -5.63 13.28
C ILE A 107 1.73 -5.93 12.25
N HIS A 108 0.56 -5.36 12.47
CA HIS A 108 -0.45 -5.27 11.42
C HIS A 108 -0.75 -3.79 11.11
N CYS A 109 -0.91 -3.50 9.83
CA CYS A 109 -1.20 -2.17 9.32
C CYS A 109 -2.64 -2.15 8.78
N ILE A 110 -3.47 -1.26 9.33
CA ILE A 110 -4.88 -1.08 8.91
C ILE A 110 -5.06 0.34 8.39
N THR A 111 -5.69 0.48 7.22
CA THR A 111 -5.99 1.77 6.59
C THR A 111 -7.42 1.77 6.05
N PRO A 112 -8.25 2.77 6.38
CA PRO A 112 -7.97 3.91 7.27
C PRO A 112 -7.92 3.54 8.76
N LYS A 113 -7.32 4.39 9.60
CA LYS A 113 -7.27 4.23 11.07
C LYS A 113 -8.66 4.08 11.70
N SER A 114 -9.71 4.64 11.09
CA SER A 114 -11.08 4.49 11.56
C SER A 114 -11.62 3.06 11.42
N ALA A 115 -10.98 2.20 10.65
CA ALA A 115 -11.37 0.79 10.48
C ALA A 115 -10.90 -0.12 11.62
N ILE A 116 -10.29 0.42 12.67
CA ILE A 116 -9.89 -0.36 13.85
C ILE A 116 -11.14 -0.71 14.66
N ALA A 117 -11.35 -1.99 14.96
CA ALA A 117 -12.38 -2.42 15.89
C ALA A 117 -12.07 -1.92 17.33
N PRO A 118 -13.06 -1.50 18.13
CA PRO A 118 -12.83 -0.87 19.44
C PRO A 118 -11.94 -1.68 20.40
N ASP A 119 -11.99 -3.01 20.31
CA ASP A 119 -11.22 -3.99 21.09
C ASP A 119 -9.73 -4.06 20.71
N GLN A 120 -9.32 -3.40 19.63
CA GLN A 120 -7.93 -3.33 19.16
C GLN A 120 -7.21 -2.04 19.58
N ASN A 121 -7.88 -1.15 20.31
CA ASN A 121 -7.24 0.03 20.87
C ASN A 121 -6.24 -0.36 21.96
N ILE A 122 -4.99 0.11 21.82
CA ILE A 122 -3.96 -0.09 22.83
C ILE A 122 -4.24 0.88 23.99
N GLU A 123 -4.71 0.36 25.12
CA GLU A 123 -4.88 1.16 26.33
C GLU A 123 -3.53 1.59 26.90
N ARG A 124 -3.39 2.89 27.15
CA ARG A 124 -2.20 3.40 27.83
C ARG A 124 -2.25 3.03 29.31
N LEU A 125 -1.41 2.08 29.70
CA LEU A 125 -1.28 1.65 31.09
C LEU A 125 -0.72 2.79 31.95
N LYS A 126 -1.39 3.12 33.06
CA LYS A 126 -0.92 4.10 34.05
C LYS A 126 0.16 3.54 34.98
N LEU A 127 0.19 2.22 35.14
CA LEU A 127 1.13 1.47 35.98
C LEU A 127 1.68 0.30 35.18
N MET A 128 2.98 0.07 35.26
CA MET A 128 3.63 -1.03 34.54
C MET A 128 3.29 -2.36 35.23
N PRO A 129 2.74 -3.36 34.52
CA PRO A 129 2.46 -4.67 35.10
C PRO A 129 3.74 -5.39 35.51
N SER A 130 3.65 -6.31 36.49
CA SER A 130 4.79 -7.15 36.86
C SER A 130 5.18 -8.09 35.71
N ALA A 131 6.46 -8.49 35.62
CA ALA A 131 6.94 -9.41 34.60
C ALA A 131 6.13 -10.72 34.51
N LYS A 132 5.67 -11.24 35.66
CA LYS A 132 4.83 -12.46 35.71
C LYS A 132 3.45 -12.28 35.08
N VAL A 133 2.89 -11.06 35.12
CA VAL A 133 1.64 -10.72 34.45
C VAL A 133 1.89 -10.47 32.96
N VAL A 134 3.01 -9.84 32.61
CA VAL A 134 3.41 -9.64 31.21
C VAL A 134 3.64 -10.98 30.51
N ASP A 135 4.25 -11.95 31.19
CA ASP A 135 4.50 -13.30 30.67
C ASP A 135 3.21 -14.07 30.38
N THR A 136 2.09 -13.70 31.02
CA THR A 136 0.76 -14.28 30.73
C THR A 136 0.05 -13.59 29.56
N PHE A 137 0.54 -12.46 29.04
CA PHE A 137 -0.07 -11.78 27.91
C PHE A 137 0.40 -12.36 26.58
N GLY A 138 -0.56 -12.81 25.76
CA GLY A 138 -0.39 -12.93 24.32
C GLY A 138 0.60 -13.99 23.82
N ALA A 139 1.02 -14.96 24.61
CA ALA A 139 1.86 -16.05 24.08
C ALA A 139 1.06 -16.88 23.06
N ILE A 140 1.54 -16.94 21.81
CA ILE A 140 0.93 -17.76 20.77
C ILE A 140 1.44 -19.20 20.90
N GLU A 141 0.53 -20.16 20.94
CA GLU A 141 0.88 -21.59 20.96
C GLU A 141 1.52 -22.00 19.63
N LEU A 142 2.71 -22.59 19.71
CA LEU A 142 3.46 -23.04 18.54
C LEU A 142 2.75 -24.18 17.82
N LYS A 143 2.58 -24.04 16.50
CA LYS A 143 2.00 -25.06 15.62
C LYS A 143 3.11 -25.80 14.88
N THR A 144 3.04 -27.13 14.87
CA THR A 144 4.04 -27.98 14.22
C THR A 144 3.83 -28.04 12.71
N PHE A 145 4.91 -27.81 11.96
CA PHE A 145 4.96 -27.98 10.53
C PHE A 145 5.63 -29.31 10.16
N THR A 146 4.87 -30.19 9.50
CA THR A 146 5.42 -31.45 8.97
C THR A 146 5.69 -31.32 7.49
N LYS A 147 6.98 -31.30 7.12
CA LYS A 147 7.39 -31.25 5.72
C LYS A 147 7.05 -32.57 5.03
N LYS A 148 6.08 -32.55 4.11
CA LYS A 148 5.63 -33.74 3.38
C LYS A 148 6.55 -34.14 2.24
N ASN A 149 7.16 -33.19 1.51
CA ASN A 149 8.10 -33.38 0.39
C ASN A 149 8.89 -32.08 0.08
N ASP A 150 10.07 -32.17 -0.55
CA ASP A 150 10.94 -31.03 -0.95
C ASP A 150 10.52 -30.31 -2.26
N THR A 151 9.27 -30.45 -2.68
CA THR A 151 8.81 -29.96 -4.00
C THR A 151 8.15 -28.58 -3.96
N GLY A 152 7.94 -27.99 -2.79
CA GLY A 152 7.11 -26.78 -2.64
C GLY A 152 7.55 -25.60 -3.52
N LEU A 153 8.83 -25.20 -3.47
CA LEU A 153 9.32 -24.12 -4.33
C LEU A 153 9.31 -24.47 -5.82
N LYS A 154 9.42 -25.76 -6.17
CA LYS A 154 9.38 -26.23 -7.57
C LYS A 154 8.01 -26.06 -8.22
N THR A 155 6.95 -25.88 -7.44
CA THR A 155 5.59 -25.65 -7.97
C THR A 155 5.31 -24.17 -8.22
N ILE A 156 6.19 -23.26 -7.81
CA ILE A 156 6.02 -21.82 -8.04
C ILE A 156 6.13 -21.56 -9.54
N LYS A 157 5.04 -21.06 -10.12
CA LYS A 157 4.99 -20.58 -11.50
C LYS A 157 5.26 -19.10 -11.51
N ILE A 158 6.29 -18.69 -12.25
CA ILE A 158 6.50 -17.29 -12.59
C ILE A 158 5.56 -16.98 -13.75
N GLN A 159 4.67 -16.02 -13.56
CA GLN A 159 3.77 -15.55 -14.60
C GLN A 159 4.36 -14.33 -15.29
N ASP A 160 4.06 -14.20 -16.57
CA ASP A 160 4.39 -13.00 -17.34
C ASP A 160 3.50 -11.85 -16.86
N LEU A 161 4.12 -10.75 -16.41
CA LEU A 161 3.37 -9.58 -15.94
C LEU A 161 2.53 -8.97 -17.06
N ASP A 162 3.03 -8.97 -18.30
CA ASP A 162 2.28 -8.45 -19.46
C ASP A 162 0.99 -9.25 -19.72
N SER A 163 0.98 -10.54 -19.34
CA SER A 163 -0.22 -11.39 -19.44
C SER A 163 -1.27 -11.09 -18.37
N ILE A 164 -0.88 -10.42 -17.28
CA ILE A 164 -1.74 -10.07 -16.14
C ILE A 164 -2.22 -8.62 -16.26
N HIS A 165 -1.30 -7.71 -16.59
CA HIS A 165 -1.57 -6.29 -16.76
C HIS A 165 -0.63 -5.74 -17.83
N ALA A 166 -1.20 -5.07 -18.84
CA ALA A 166 -0.40 -4.46 -19.89
C ALA A 166 0.60 -3.47 -19.28
N VAL A 167 1.89 -3.77 -19.38
CA VAL A 167 2.94 -2.84 -18.94
C VAL A 167 3.20 -1.85 -20.07
N ALA A 168 3.30 -0.56 -19.73
CA ALA A 168 3.64 0.46 -20.70
C ALA A 168 5.01 0.14 -21.33
N LYS A 169 5.06 0.09 -22.66
CA LYS A 169 6.30 -0.20 -23.40
C LYS A 169 7.18 1.03 -23.58
N GLU A 170 6.58 2.21 -23.52
CA GLU A 170 7.28 3.49 -23.52
C GLU A 170 7.51 3.93 -22.08
N ILE A 171 8.77 4.02 -21.70
CA ILE A 171 9.19 4.46 -20.36
C ILE A 171 9.62 5.92 -20.48
N ILE A 172 8.66 6.82 -20.42
CA ILE A 172 8.88 8.27 -20.38
C ILE A 172 8.53 8.75 -18.96
N PRO A 173 9.32 9.66 -18.35
CA PRO A 173 8.95 10.22 -17.06
C PRO A 173 7.57 10.90 -17.15
N SER A 174 6.82 10.91 -16.05
CA SER A 174 5.54 11.63 -16.02
C SER A 174 5.76 13.12 -16.31
N VAL A 175 4.71 13.83 -16.74
CA VAL A 175 4.81 15.28 -16.99
C VAL A 175 5.27 16.04 -15.74
N SER A 176 4.78 15.66 -14.55
CA SER A 176 5.22 16.20 -13.26
C SER A 176 6.69 15.93 -12.98
N ASP A 177 7.18 14.72 -13.29
CA ASP A 177 8.60 14.37 -13.13
C ASP A 177 9.48 15.14 -14.12
N LEU A 178 9.04 15.30 -15.38
CA LEU A 178 9.73 16.09 -16.38
C LEU A 178 9.80 17.57 -15.99
N LEU A 179 8.74 18.12 -15.42
CA LEU A 179 8.74 19.49 -14.92
C LEU A 179 9.74 19.66 -13.76
N TRP A 180 9.82 18.69 -12.85
CA TRP A 180 10.86 18.66 -11.82
C TRP A 180 12.27 18.59 -12.43
N LEU A 181 12.49 17.69 -13.40
CA LEU A 181 13.77 17.54 -14.09
C LEU A 181 14.17 18.83 -14.81
N TYR A 182 13.23 19.49 -15.47
CA TYR A 182 13.43 20.79 -16.10
C TYR A 182 13.90 21.82 -15.07
N GLY A 183 13.15 22.00 -13.97
CA GLY A 183 13.50 22.97 -12.93
C GLY A 183 14.88 22.73 -12.32
N LYS A 184 15.27 21.46 -12.14
CA LYS A 184 16.63 21.10 -11.70
C LYS A 184 17.69 21.32 -12.78
N SER A 185 17.35 21.20 -14.06
CA SER A 185 18.29 21.37 -15.18
C SER A 185 18.69 22.82 -15.42
N VAL A 186 17.74 23.74 -15.24
CA VAL A 186 17.92 25.20 -15.37
C VAL A 186 18.32 25.87 -14.05
N ASP A 187 18.61 25.08 -13.02
CA ASP A 187 19.06 25.51 -11.69
C ASP A 187 18.11 26.55 -11.04
N LEU A 188 16.78 26.36 -11.20
CA LEU A 188 15.80 27.23 -10.55
C LEU A 188 15.93 27.17 -9.02
N PRO A 189 15.85 28.32 -8.34
CA PRO A 189 15.94 28.36 -6.89
C PRO A 189 14.73 27.66 -6.24
N ASN A 190 14.93 27.12 -5.04
CA ASN A 190 13.88 26.50 -4.23
C ASN A 190 13.19 25.28 -4.86
N ILE A 191 13.88 24.58 -5.78
CA ILE A 191 13.45 23.26 -6.25
C ILE A 191 14.15 22.17 -5.41
N PRO A 192 13.44 21.53 -4.45
CA PRO A 192 14.01 20.46 -3.63
C PRO A 192 14.33 19.21 -4.45
N GLU A 193 14.94 18.22 -3.80
CA GLU A 193 15.00 16.86 -4.34
C GLU A 193 13.60 16.28 -4.55
N TRP A 194 13.47 15.29 -5.43
CA TRP A 194 12.19 14.76 -5.89
C TRP A 194 11.20 14.45 -4.75
N SER A 195 11.66 13.82 -3.66
CA SER A 195 10.79 13.53 -2.51
C SER A 195 10.23 14.78 -1.84
N GLY A 196 11.05 15.83 -1.66
CA GLY A 196 10.58 17.09 -1.09
C GLY A 196 9.72 17.88 -2.08
N PHE A 197 9.95 17.71 -3.39
CA PHE A 197 9.14 18.33 -4.42
C PHE A 197 7.73 17.74 -4.45
N MET A 198 7.64 16.40 -4.42
CA MET A 198 6.36 15.70 -4.35
C MET A 198 5.66 15.86 -3.00
N GLU A 199 6.41 15.97 -1.90
CA GLU A 199 5.83 16.31 -0.59
C GLU A 199 5.13 17.67 -0.62
N GLN A 200 5.77 18.69 -1.21
CA GLN A 200 5.15 20.01 -1.36
C GLN A 200 3.94 19.97 -2.30
N ALA A 201 4.02 19.24 -3.41
CA ALA A 201 2.93 19.12 -4.36
C ALA A 201 1.70 18.39 -3.78
N THR A 202 1.93 17.43 -2.88
CA THR A 202 0.87 16.59 -2.30
C THR A 202 0.42 17.01 -0.90
N ALA A 203 0.94 18.13 -0.37
CA ALA A 203 0.73 18.56 1.01
C ALA A 203 -0.75 18.71 1.40
N GLU A 204 -1.57 19.23 0.48
CA GLU A 204 -3.00 19.48 0.70
C GLU A 204 -3.90 18.35 0.19
N LEU A 205 -3.33 17.27 -0.37
CA LEU A 205 -4.13 16.14 -0.82
C LEU A 205 -4.72 15.37 0.37
N PRO A 206 -5.95 14.86 0.25
CA PRO A 206 -6.54 14.03 1.28
C PRO A 206 -5.71 12.75 1.45
N PHE A 207 -5.38 12.41 2.70
CA PHE A 207 -4.67 11.19 3.03
C PHE A 207 -5.38 10.42 4.15
N GLU A 208 -5.18 9.11 4.14
CA GLU A 208 -5.67 8.23 5.20
C GLU A 208 -4.52 7.92 6.17
N LYS A 209 -4.76 8.08 7.46
CA LYS A 209 -3.83 7.61 8.49
C LYS A 209 -3.94 6.10 8.61
N SER A 210 -2.81 5.42 8.71
CA SER A 210 -2.77 3.99 9.03
C SER A 210 -2.67 3.80 10.55
N PHE A 211 -3.31 2.75 11.04
CA PHE A 211 -3.02 2.19 12.35
C PHE A 211 -1.90 1.17 12.25
N ILE A 212 -1.00 1.18 13.23
CA ILE A 212 0.03 0.16 13.41
C ILE A 212 -0.24 -0.48 14.77
N GLY A 213 -0.72 -1.71 14.75
CA GLY A 213 -0.90 -2.51 15.97
C GLY A 213 0.24 -3.51 16.13
N CYS A 214 0.71 -3.69 17.36
CA CYS A 214 1.69 -4.74 17.67
C CYS A 214 0.98 -6.09 17.74
N LEU A 215 1.58 -7.10 17.11
CA LEU A 215 1.15 -8.49 17.23
C LEU A 215 1.86 -9.15 18.42
N PRO A 216 1.29 -10.22 18.98
CA PRO A 216 1.93 -10.93 20.07
C PRO A 216 3.21 -11.66 19.62
N PHE A 217 4.14 -11.85 20.55
CA PHE A 217 5.39 -12.57 20.28
C PHE A 217 5.17 -14.06 20.10
N ILE A 218 5.92 -14.66 19.18
CA ILE A 218 6.08 -16.11 19.08
C ILE A 218 7.44 -16.46 19.67
N ASN A 219 7.42 -17.11 20.83
CA ASN A 219 8.60 -17.47 21.61
C ASN A 219 9.30 -18.73 21.05
N ALA A 220 9.74 -18.66 19.80
CA ALA A 220 10.45 -19.73 19.11
C ALA A 220 11.36 -19.14 18.01
N PRO A 221 12.43 -19.86 17.60
CA PRO A 221 13.37 -19.36 16.60
C PRO A 221 12.64 -18.87 15.34
N PRO A 222 12.81 -17.61 14.92
CA PRO A 222 12.05 -17.00 13.81
C PRO A 222 12.16 -17.74 12.49
N SER A 223 13.34 -18.31 12.23
CA SER A 223 13.62 -19.05 11.01
C SER A 223 13.06 -20.48 11.03
N GLY A 224 12.46 -20.94 12.12
CA GLY A 224 11.82 -22.24 12.23
C GLY A 224 10.53 -22.31 11.41
N TYR A 225 10.30 -23.42 10.70
CA TYR A 225 9.06 -23.61 9.93
C TYR A 225 7.82 -23.57 10.81
N ASP A 226 7.89 -24.14 12.02
CA ASP A 226 6.83 -24.10 13.03
C ASP A 226 6.47 -22.66 13.40
N THR A 227 7.48 -21.82 13.64
CA THR A 227 7.32 -20.41 13.97
C THR A 227 6.63 -19.65 12.84
N ILE A 228 7.11 -19.84 11.60
CA ILE A 228 6.55 -19.16 10.42
C ILE A 228 5.11 -19.63 10.16
N LEU A 229 4.84 -20.93 10.26
CA LEU A 229 3.49 -21.47 10.14
C LEU A 229 2.55 -20.89 11.19
N THR A 230 3.02 -20.80 12.43
CA THR A 230 2.26 -20.23 13.55
C THR A 230 1.89 -18.77 13.26
N ALA A 231 2.85 -17.97 12.78
CA ALA A 231 2.61 -16.58 12.37
C ALA A 231 1.57 -16.47 11.24
N LEU A 232 1.67 -17.33 10.23
CA LEU A 232 0.72 -17.37 9.11
C LEU A 232 -0.69 -17.69 9.56
N LEU A 233 -0.86 -18.73 10.38
CA LEU A 233 -2.17 -19.12 10.90
C LEU A 233 -2.77 -18.03 11.77
N PHE A 234 -1.96 -17.41 12.63
CA PHE A 234 -2.38 -16.28 13.45
C PHE A 234 -2.84 -15.09 12.58
N ALA A 235 -2.07 -14.74 11.53
CA ALA A 235 -2.45 -13.68 10.62
C ALA A 235 -3.77 -13.99 9.88
N CYS A 236 -3.98 -15.24 9.48
CA CYS A 236 -5.25 -15.67 8.86
C CYS A 236 -6.43 -15.52 9.82
N GLU A 237 -6.30 -16.01 11.05
CA GLU A 237 -7.35 -15.92 12.06
C GLU A 237 -7.67 -14.45 12.40
N LYS A 238 -6.63 -13.60 12.48
CA LYS A 238 -6.82 -12.17 12.67
C LYS A 238 -7.49 -11.51 11.46
N CYS A 239 -7.10 -11.87 10.25
CA CYS A 239 -7.72 -11.40 9.00
C CYS A 239 -9.21 -11.79 8.92
N GLU A 240 -9.56 -13.02 9.30
CA GLU A 240 -10.93 -13.50 9.39
C GLU A 240 -11.74 -12.69 10.42
N SER A 241 -11.14 -12.41 11.59
CA SER A 241 -11.78 -11.57 12.63
C SER A 241 -12.01 -10.11 12.19
N LEU A 242 -11.26 -9.65 11.18
CA LEU A 242 -11.41 -8.34 10.55
C LEU A 242 -12.33 -8.38 9.32
N HIS A 243 -13.04 -9.50 9.10
CA HIS A 243 -13.93 -9.72 7.96
C HIS A 243 -13.25 -9.54 6.59
N GLN A 244 -11.96 -9.85 6.50
CA GLN A 244 -11.17 -9.67 5.30
C GLN A 244 -10.88 -11.01 4.61
N HIS A 245 -11.25 -11.10 3.34
CA HIS A 245 -11.15 -12.33 2.55
C HIS A 245 -9.71 -12.74 2.26
N THR A 246 -8.82 -11.78 1.97
CA THR A 246 -7.44 -12.03 1.56
C THR A 246 -6.46 -11.51 2.59
N CYS A 247 -5.61 -12.40 3.10
CA CYS A 247 -4.59 -12.11 4.11
C CYS A 247 -3.25 -11.81 3.44
N PHE A 248 -2.74 -10.57 3.58
CA PHE A 248 -1.42 -10.21 3.07
C PHE A 248 -0.39 -10.31 4.18
N VAL A 249 0.61 -11.17 4.01
CA VAL A 249 1.69 -11.34 4.98
C VAL A 249 3.02 -11.03 4.33
N THR A 250 3.81 -10.19 4.98
CA THR A 250 5.12 -9.74 4.50
C THR A 250 6.21 -10.27 5.42
N PHE A 251 7.27 -10.78 4.81
CA PHE A 251 8.44 -11.32 5.49
C PHE A 251 9.73 -10.85 4.83
N ASP A 252 10.79 -10.75 5.62
CA ASP A 252 12.14 -10.60 5.09
C ASP A 252 12.57 -11.80 4.24
N GLN A 253 13.55 -11.57 3.36
CA GLN A 253 13.92 -12.51 2.29
C GLN A 253 14.11 -13.97 2.76
N PRO A 254 14.84 -14.28 3.85
CA PRO A 254 15.01 -15.66 4.30
C PRO A 254 13.70 -16.32 4.78
N LEU A 255 12.83 -15.55 5.43
CA LEU A 255 11.54 -16.02 5.95
C LEU A 255 10.51 -16.15 4.83
N TYR A 256 10.53 -15.22 3.86
CA TYR A 256 9.69 -15.21 2.67
C TYR A 256 9.74 -16.55 1.91
N PHE A 257 10.94 -17.06 1.63
CA PHE A 257 11.08 -18.34 0.90
C PHE A 257 10.47 -19.51 1.66
N LYS A 258 10.65 -19.57 2.98
CA LYS A 258 10.07 -20.60 3.84
C LYS A 258 8.55 -20.48 3.92
N ALA A 259 8.02 -19.26 4.06
CA ALA A 259 6.59 -18.99 4.03
C ALA A 259 5.95 -19.40 2.70
N ARG A 260 6.60 -19.11 1.57
CA ARG A 260 6.18 -19.57 0.23
C ARG A 260 6.15 -21.09 0.12
N GLU A 261 7.18 -21.75 0.64
CA GLU A 261 7.22 -23.21 0.68
C GLU A 261 6.09 -23.80 1.54
N ILE A 262 5.84 -23.23 2.72
CA ILE A 262 4.73 -23.63 3.59
C ILE A 262 3.41 -23.55 2.82
N ILE A 263 3.06 -22.38 2.26
CA ILE A 263 1.80 -22.22 1.52
C ILE A 263 1.67 -23.22 0.38
N SER A 264 2.74 -23.46 -0.38
CA SER A 264 2.71 -24.36 -1.53
C SER A 264 2.40 -25.83 -1.18
N LEU A 265 2.53 -26.21 0.11
CA LEU A 265 2.31 -27.56 0.62
C LEU A 265 0.95 -27.74 1.30
N TYR A 266 0.20 -26.65 1.51
CA TYR A 266 -1.14 -26.69 2.10
C TYR A 266 -2.23 -26.78 1.02
N ASP A 267 -3.34 -27.45 1.35
CA ASP A 267 -4.47 -27.66 0.44
C ASP A 267 -5.23 -26.35 0.17
N VAL A 268 -5.91 -26.28 -0.98
CA VAL A 268 -6.86 -25.20 -1.35
C VAL A 268 -7.99 -25.08 -0.32
N ASN A 269 -8.33 -26.15 0.39
CA ASN A 269 -9.32 -26.13 1.47
C ASN A 269 -8.74 -25.73 2.84
N SER A 270 -7.46 -25.36 2.92
CA SER A 270 -6.84 -24.93 4.18
C SER A 270 -7.14 -23.45 4.49
N LYS A 271 -7.03 -23.07 5.77
CA LYS A 271 -7.09 -21.68 6.23
C LYS A 271 -6.10 -20.75 5.49
N LEU A 272 -5.02 -21.30 4.94
CA LEU A 272 -3.97 -20.54 4.27
C LEU A 272 -4.29 -20.22 2.79
N ASN A 273 -5.37 -20.75 2.22
CA ASN A 273 -5.66 -20.64 0.78
C ASN A 273 -5.77 -19.18 0.28
N ASN A 274 -6.29 -18.28 1.11
CA ASN A 274 -6.43 -16.87 0.77
C ASN A 274 -5.25 -16.00 1.25
N THR A 275 -4.11 -16.62 1.54
CA THR A 275 -2.92 -15.91 2.03
C THR A 275 -1.97 -15.57 0.89
N VAL A 276 -1.64 -14.29 0.76
CA VAL A 276 -0.67 -13.78 -0.20
C VAL A 276 0.59 -13.37 0.54
N ILE A 277 1.67 -14.13 0.29
CA ILE A 277 2.99 -13.85 0.84
C ILE A 277 3.73 -12.85 -0.05
N ARG A 278 4.25 -11.80 0.57
CA ARG A 278 5.02 -10.74 -0.08
C ARG A 278 6.43 -10.69 0.49
N LEU A 279 7.39 -10.41 -0.38
CA LEU A 279 8.75 -10.08 0.03
C LEU A 279 8.73 -8.72 0.75
N GLY A 280 9.50 -8.60 1.83
CA GLY A 280 9.73 -7.35 2.56
C GLY A 280 9.99 -6.20 1.61
N ARG A 281 9.29 -5.08 1.79
CA ARG A 281 9.37 -3.93 0.87
C ARG A 281 10.80 -3.42 0.70
N PHE A 282 11.58 -3.43 1.79
CA PHE A 282 12.99 -3.03 1.75
C PHE A 282 13.82 -3.98 0.88
N TYR A 283 13.68 -5.30 1.08
CA TYR A 283 14.34 -6.31 0.25
C TYR A 283 13.89 -6.26 -1.21
N LEU A 284 12.60 -6.03 -1.49
CA LEU A 284 12.10 -5.83 -2.84
C LEU A 284 12.79 -4.65 -3.54
N LEU A 285 12.93 -3.52 -2.85
CA LEU A 285 13.62 -2.34 -3.38
C LEU A 285 15.12 -2.60 -3.57
N MET A 286 15.78 -3.32 -2.66
CA MET A 286 17.19 -3.70 -2.84
C MET A 286 17.37 -4.62 -4.06
N SER A 287 16.51 -5.63 -4.24
CA SER A 287 16.54 -6.52 -5.42
C SER A 287 16.27 -5.76 -6.72
N PHE A 288 15.41 -4.74 -6.69
CA PHE A 288 15.20 -3.87 -7.86
C PHE A 288 16.47 -3.07 -8.20
N MET A 289 17.14 -2.49 -7.20
CA MET A 289 18.41 -1.78 -7.40
C MET A 289 19.52 -2.69 -7.93
N GLU A 290 19.63 -3.91 -7.38
CA GLU A 290 20.56 -4.93 -7.87
C GLU A 290 20.24 -5.31 -9.33
N SER A 291 18.97 -5.40 -9.71
CA SER A 291 18.57 -5.68 -11.09
C SER A 291 19.00 -4.57 -12.05
N ILE A 292 18.86 -3.29 -11.66
CA ILE A 292 19.39 -2.16 -12.44
C ILE A 292 20.90 -2.30 -12.60
N GLY A 293 21.63 -2.53 -11.49
CA GLY A 293 23.08 -2.69 -11.54
C GLY A 293 23.54 -3.87 -12.40
N TYR A 294 22.79 -4.97 -12.40
CA TYR A 294 23.04 -6.13 -13.23
C TYR A 294 22.81 -5.84 -14.72
N ILE A 295 21.65 -5.25 -15.08
CA ILE A 295 21.30 -4.92 -16.47
C ILE A 295 22.26 -3.87 -17.04
N MET A 296 22.58 -2.85 -16.25
CA MET A 296 23.45 -1.74 -16.65
C MET A 296 24.94 -2.03 -16.44
N ASN A 297 25.32 -3.28 -16.17
CA ASN A 297 26.72 -3.62 -15.99
C ASN A 297 27.51 -3.36 -17.28
N GLY A 298 28.60 -2.58 -17.18
CA GLY A 298 29.41 -2.18 -18.33
C GLY A 298 28.88 -0.96 -19.11
N SER A 299 27.80 -0.32 -18.66
CA SER A 299 27.25 0.90 -19.30
C SER A 299 28.05 2.19 -19.04
N GLY A 300 29.06 2.16 -18.16
CA GLY A 300 29.71 3.36 -17.64
C GLY A 300 29.11 3.85 -16.31
N LEU A 301 28.06 3.20 -15.79
CA LEU A 301 27.40 3.60 -14.55
C LEU A 301 28.33 3.53 -13.32
N LYS A 302 29.23 2.54 -13.26
CA LYS A 302 30.22 2.41 -12.18
C LYS A 302 31.20 3.59 -12.20
N GLU A 303 31.66 3.97 -13.38
CA GLU A 303 32.57 5.09 -13.62
C GLU A 303 31.91 6.41 -13.24
N LEU A 304 30.64 6.59 -13.62
CA LEU A 304 29.84 7.74 -13.22
C LEU A 304 29.70 7.82 -11.69
N PHE A 305 29.36 6.71 -11.02
CA PHE A 305 29.28 6.69 -9.55
C PHE A 305 30.63 6.98 -8.88
N ASN A 306 31.75 6.60 -9.50
CA ASN A 306 33.09 6.87 -9.01
C ASN A 306 33.47 8.36 -9.02
N THR A 307 32.70 9.20 -9.70
CA THR A 307 32.89 10.66 -9.65
C THR A 307 32.49 11.27 -8.29
N ILE A 308 31.63 10.59 -7.53
CA ILE A 308 31.03 11.10 -6.28
C ILE A 308 31.12 10.13 -5.09
N TYR A 309 31.46 8.87 -5.31
CA TYR A 309 31.62 7.85 -4.27
C TYR A 309 32.95 7.13 -4.39
N ALA A 310 33.52 6.72 -3.26
CA ALA A 310 34.72 5.88 -3.24
C ALA A 310 34.42 4.47 -3.78
N LEU A 311 35.39 3.86 -4.45
CA LEU A 311 35.29 2.55 -5.12
C LEU A 311 34.64 1.45 -4.26
N ASN A 312 35.04 1.32 -2.98
CA ASN A 312 34.48 0.32 -2.06
C ASN A 312 32.97 0.50 -1.78
N SER A 313 32.44 1.71 -1.96
CA SER A 313 31.00 1.99 -1.83
C SER A 313 30.24 1.64 -3.10
N ILE A 314 30.87 1.75 -4.27
CA ILE A 314 30.24 1.50 -5.58
C ILE A 314 29.79 0.06 -5.69
N GLU A 315 30.64 -0.90 -5.30
CA GLU A 315 30.26 -2.32 -5.34
C GLU A 315 29.02 -2.61 -4.48
N LYS A 316 28.87 -1.93 -3.34
CA LYS A 316 27.67 -2.04 -2.49
C LYS A 316 26.47 -1.29 -3.03
N ILE A 317 26.69 -0.21 -3.79
CA ILE A 317 25.64 0.58 -4.46
C ILE A 317 25.04 -0.23 -5.62
N MET A 318 25.90 -0.82 -6.46
CA MET A 318 25.50 -1.59 -7.65
C MET A 318 24.66 -2.82 -7.32
N VAL A 319 24.81 -3.38 -6.12
CA VAL A 319 24.00 -4.52 -5.65
C VAL A 319 22.90 -4.10 -4.65
N GLY A 320 22.62 -2.80 -4.50
CA GLY A 320 21.56 -2.29 -3.63
C GLY A 320 21.80 -2.38 -2.11
N HIS A 321 22.86 -3.07 -1.65
CA HIS A 321 23.18 -3.23 -0.22
C HIS A 321 23.51 -1.93 0.51
N ALA A 322 23.94 -0.89 -0.20
CA ALA A 322 24.07 0.46 0.33
C ALA A 322 22.83 1.32 -0.01
N TYR A 323 21.63 0.86 0.36
CA TYR A 323 20.33 1.38 -0.11
C TYR A 323 20.25 2.90 -0.26
N SER A 324 20.45 3.68 0.81
CA SER A 324 20.31 5.14 0.74
C SER A 324 21.31 5.78 -0.23
N ARG A 325 22.52 5.24 -0.33
CA ARG A 325 23.53 5.70 -1.30
C ARG A 325 23.15 5.26 -2.72
N ALA A 326 22.60 4.06 -2.89
CA ALA A 326 22.15 3.55 -4.18
C ALA A 326 21.01 4.40 -4.74
N VAL A 327 19.96 4.65 -3.95
CA VAL A 327 18.85 5.55 -4.31
C VAL A 327 19.41 6.91 -4.74
N ARG A 328 20.27 7.53 -3.92
CA ARG A 328 20.88 8.82 -4.26
C ARG A 328 21.71 8.77 -5.55
N ALA A 329 22.52 7.72 -5.74
CA ALA A 329 23.37 7.58 -6.92
C ALA A 329 22.54 7.47 -8.21
N HIS A 330 21.50 6.65 -8.20
CA HIS A 330 20.58 6.50 -9.33
C HIS A 330 19.78 7.78 -9.59
N MET A 331 19.28 8.45 -8.55
CA MET A 331 18.57 9.74 -8.70
C MET A 331 19.47 10.82 -9.32
N LEU A 332 20.72 10.92 -8.88
CA LEU A 332 21.69 11.86 -9.46
C LEU A 332 22.05 11.52 -10.90
N THR A 333 22.12 10.23 -11.23
CA THR A 333 22.35 9.77 -12.61
C THR A 333 21.17 10.12 -13.50
N HIS A 334 19.94 9.87 -13.03
CA HIS A 334 18.73 10.24 -13.75
C HIS A 334 18.69 11.75 -14.02
N LEU A 335 19.01 12.58 -13.02
CA LEU A 335 19.12 14.04 -13.17
C LEU A 335 20.22 14.45 -14.16
N ALA A 336 21.41 13.85 -14.09
CA ALA A 336 22.51 14.18 -14.99
C ALA A 336 22.18 13.84 -16.44
N ILE A 337 21.59 12.66 -16.68
CA ILE A 337 21.14 12.23 -18.01
C ILE A 337 20.04 13.16 -18.52
N ALA A 338 19.01 13.43 -17.71
CA ALA A 338 17.93 14.34 -18.09
C ALA A 338 18.45 15.73 -18.46
N ARG A 339 19.41 16.27 -17.69
CA ARG A 339 20.05 17.56 -17.98
C ARG A 339 20.79 17.53 -19.32
N ILE A 340 21.47 16.44 -19.66
CA ILE A 340 22.13 16.27 -20.97
C ILE A 340 21.07 16.22 -22.10
N VAL A 341 19.99 15.47 -21.92
CA VAL A 341 18.91 15.39 -22.92
C VAL A 341 18.27 16.77 -23.14
N LEU A 342 17.95 17.49 -22.06
CA LEU A 342 17.36 18.83 -22.13
C LEU A 342 18.26 19.85 -22.84
N GLN A 343 19.60 19.69 -22.80
CA GLN A 343 20.53 20.55 -23.55
C GLN A 343 20.44 20.36 -25.07
N PHE A 344 19.94 19.22 -25.56
CA PHE A 344 19.72 18.98 -26.98
C PHE A 344 18.35 19.50 -27.46
N ILE A 345 17.47 19.91 -26.55
CA ILE A 345 16.13 20.36 -26.87
C ILE A 345 16.13 21.88 -27.05
N ASP A 346 15.59 22.32 -28.19
CA ASP A 346 15.33 23.74 -28.42
C ASP A 346 14.03 24.14 -27.71
N LEU A 347 14.19 24.76 -26.53
CA LEU A 347 13.13 25.35 -25.74
C LEU A 347 13.02 26.83 -26.11
N THR A 348 11.87 27.23 -26.64
CA THR A 348 11.64 28.64 -26.97
C THR A 348 11.63 29.48 -25.69
N PRO A 349 11.95 30.78 -25.77
CA PRO A 349 11.87 31.68 -24.62
C PRO A 349 10.48 31.70 -23.99
N ASP A 350 9.43 31.64 -24.82
CA ASP A 350 8.04 31.64 -24.37
C ASP A 350 7.71 30.35 -23.58
N LEU A 351 8.09 29.18 -24.12
CA LEU A 351 7.90 27.90 -23.44
C LEU A 351 8.64 27.87 -22.10
N SER A 352 9.89 28.33 -22.07
CA SER A 352 10.68 28.38 -20.84
C SER A 352 10.03 29.29 -19.79
N ALA A 353 9.54 30.46 -20.20
CA ALA A 353 8.86 31.39 -19.31
C ALA A 353 7.57 30.80 -18.70
N GLU A 354 6.82 30.01 -19.47
CA GLU A 354 5.63 29.32 -18.97
C GLU A 354 5.97 28.21 -17.97
N LEU A 355 6.98 27.38 -18.26
CA LEU A 355 7.44 26.33 -17.36
C LEU A 355 7.98 26.89 -16.04
N ASP A 356 8.80 27.95 -16.12
CA ASP A 356 9.31 28.68 -14.96
C ASP A 356 8.16 29.23 -14.11
N ARG A 357 7.14 29.83 -14.74
CA ARG A 357 5.95 30.36 -14.05
C ARG A 357 5.23 29.29 -13.23
N ILE A 358 5.10 28.07 -13.76
CA ILE A 358 4.48 26.95 -13.04
C ILE A 358 5.33 26.57 -11.83
N LEU A 359 6.65 26.46 -12.00
CA LEU A 359 7.58 26.05 -10.94
C LEU A 359 7.78 27.10 -9.84
N TYR A 360 7.68 28.39 -10.18
CA TYR A 360 7.70 29.50 -9.24
C TYR A 360 6.40 29.66 -8.46
N ASN A 361 5.34 28.96 -8.84
CA ASN A 361 4.09 29.03 -8.10
C ASN A 361 4.31 28.61 -6.65
N PHE A 362 3.77 29.43 -5.74
CA PHE A 362 3.81 29.13 -4.31
C PHE A 362 2.97 27.90 -3.99
N ASP A 363 1.83 27.74 -4.68
CA ASP A 363 1.05 26.51 -4.64
C ASP A 363 1.68 25.47 -5.57
N ARG A 364 2.31 24.46 -4.97
CA ARG A 364 3.02 23.41 -5.70
C ARG A 364 2.10 22.27 -6.15
N SER A 365 0.83 22.27 -5.75
CA SER A 365 -0.15 21.27 -6.19
C SER A 365 -0.46 21.35 -7.70
N VAL A 366 -0.24 22.51 -8.33
CA VAL A 366 -0.39 22.70 -9.78
C VAL A 366 0.45 21.73 -10.62
N VAL A 367 1.53 21.21 -10.05
CA VAL A 367 2.41 20.23 -10.69
C VAL A 367 1.71 18.88 -10.89
N LEU A 368 0.73 18.54 -10.05
CA LEU A 368 -0.02 17.28 -10.14
C LEU A 368 -0.96 17.27 -11.35
N GLU A 369 -1.40 18.44 -11.79
CA GLU A 369 -2.26 18.65 -12.97
C GLU A 369 -1.45 19.20 -14.15
N ALA A 370 -0.12 19.06 -14.11
CA ALA A 370 0.77 19.58 -15.15
C ALA A 370 0.49 18.94 -16.53
N ASP A 371 -0.12 17.76 -16.56
CA ASP A 371 -0.56 17.14 -17.81
C ASP A 371 -1.70 17.90 -18.50
N GLN A 372 -2.42 18.79 -17.81
CA GLN A 372 -3.44 19.66 -18.41
C GLN A 372 -2.84 20.90 -19.08
N GLU A 373 -1.64 21.30 -18.71
CA GLU A 373 -0.94 22.48 -19.24
C GLU A 373 -0.25 22.16 -20.58
N GLU A 374 -0.54 22.95 -21.62
CA GLU A 374 -0.03 22.71 -22.97
C GLU A 374 1.50 22.81 -23.03
N CYS A 375 2.11 23.77 -22.31
CA CYS A 375 3.57 23.91 -22.22
C CYS A 375 4.25 22.66 -21.65
N CYS A 376 3.65 22.03 -20.65
CA CYS A 376 4.18 20.82 -20.03
C CYS A 376 4.06 19.60 -20.95
N LYS A 377 2.97 19.51 -21.74
CA LYS A 377 2.84 18.52 -22.80
C LYS A 377 3.88 18.74 -23.91
N GLU A 378 4.07 19.99 -24.35
CA GLU A 378 5.08 20.33 -25.35
C GLU A 378 6.49 19.95 -24.88
N LEU A 379 6.82 20.20 -23.61
CA LEU A 379 8.09 19.74 -23.02
C LEU A 379 8.21 18.21 -23.10
N ALA A 380 7.15 17.48 -22.73
CA ALA A 380 7.16 16.01 -22.76
C ALA A 380 7.34 15.46 -24.17
N ASP A 381 6.65 16.01 -25.15
CA ASP A 381 6.78 15.61 -26.55
C ASP A 381 8.18 15.91 -27.10
N LYS A 382 8.73 17.10 -26.81
CA LYS A 382 10.10 17.45 -27.20
C LYS A 382 11.12 16.51 -26.56
N PHE A 383 10.94 16.17 -25.28
CA PHE A 383 11.82 15.26 -24.55
C PHE A 383 11.77 13.85 -25.13
N ALA A 384 10.57 13.30 -25.35
CA ALA A 384 10.38 11.99 -25.96
C ALA A 384 10.99 11.91 -27.38
N ASN A 385 10.76 12.94 -28.20
CA ASN A 385 11.33 13.01 -29.55
C ASN A 385 12.87 13.06 -29.53
N GLU A 386 13.47 13.75 -28.56
CA GLU A 386 14.92 13.80 -28.45
C GLU A 386 15.51 12.46 -27.97
N LEU A 387 14.83 11.75 -27.07
CA LEU A 387 15.22 10.39 -26.69
C LEU A 387 15.24 9.45 -27.91
N ILE A 388 14.23 9.50 -28.77
CA ILE A 388 14.17 8.68 -30.00
C ILE A 388 15.36 8.98 -30.92
N LYS A 389 15.74 10.25 -31.08
CA LYS A 389 16.91 10.63 -31.88
C LYS A 389 18.21 10.15 -31.25
N LEU A 390 18.33 10.22 -29.93
CA LEU A 390 19.50 9.76 -29.19
C LEU A 390 19.67 8.24 -29.32
N GLU A 391 18.58 7.47 -29.19
CA GLU A 391 18.58 6.02 -29.36
C GLU A 391 19.13 5.59 -30.73
N GLN A 392 18.85 6.39 -31.78
CA GLN A 392 19.31 6.13 -33.14
C GLN A 392 20.81 6.38 -33.36
N ARG A 393 21.55 6.95 -32.39
CA ARG A 393 22.99 7.26 -32.52
C ARG A 393 23.90 6.04 -32.44
N GLY A 394 23.37 4.85 -32.12
CA GLY A 394 24.08 3.58 -32.18
C GLY A 394 23.69 2.62 -31.05
N ALA A 395 24.23 1.40 -31.10
CA ALA A 395 23.88 0.34 -30.15
C ALA A 395 24.17 0.73 -28.68
N THR A 396 25.22 1.51 -28.43
CA THR A 396 25.56 2.00 -27.09
C THR A 396 24.60 3.09 -26.61
N ALA A 397 24.07 3.92 -27.51
CA ALA A 397 23.12 4.98 -27.15
C ALA A 397 21.71 4.44 -26.87
N LYS A 398 21.45 3.19 -27.28
CA LYS A 398 20.21 2.45 -27.03
C LYS A 398 20.16 1.77 -25.65
N LEU A 399 21.33 1.45 -25.08
CA LEU A 399 21.46 0.91 -23.73
C LEU A 399 21.30 2.04 -22.70
#